data_AF-A0A6G3WJV3-F1
#
_entry.id   AF-A0A6G3WJV3-F1
#
_cell.length_a   1.000
_cell.length_b   1.000
_cell.length_c   1.000
_cell.angle_alpha   90.00
_cell.angle_beta   90.00
_cell.angle_gamma   90.00
#
_symmetry.space_group_name_H-M   'P 1'
#
loop_
_entity.id
_entity.type
_entity.pdbx_description
1 polymer ?
#
loop_
_entity_poly.entity_id
_entity_poly.type
_entity_poly.pdbx_seq_one_letter_code
_entity_poly.pdbx_strand_id
1 'polypeptide(L)' 'VVADHGWAGCAGQRGLDAIGYADCNDPALFLGEAEGTLQVTVPLDDHVTDPRFYDPMTDYLLHAAGLLEEEP' A
#
# COMPACT_ATOMS: atom_id res chain seq x y z
N VAL A 1 9.19 6.95 2.27
CA VAL A 1 9.17 5.56 2.77
C VAL A 1 7.97 4.87 2.16
N VAL A 2 8.11 3.62 1.71
CA VAL A 2 6.99 2.80 1.22
C VAL A 2 7.00 1.50 2.02
N ALA A 3 6.01 1.30 2.89
CA ALA A 3 6.03 0.20 3.85
C ALA A 3 4.64 -0.17 4.42
N ASP A 4 4.59 -1.19 5.27
CA ASP A 4 3.41 -1.58 6.03
C ASP A 4 3.13 -0.65 7.23
N HIS A 5 2.04 -0.91 7.97
CA HIS A 5 1.56 -0.07 9.06
C HIS A 5 2.63 0.27 10.12
N GLY A 6 3.50 -0.68 10.50
CA GLY A 6 4.52 -0.45 11.51
C GLY A 6 5.58 0.58 11.07
N TRP A 7 6.17 0.36 9.90
CA TRP A 7 7.27 1.20 9.42
C TRP A 7 6.76 2.50 8.79
N ALA A 8 5.64 2.46 8.07
CA ALA A 8 5.00 3.65 7.51
C ALA A 8 4.50 4.58 8.62
N GLY A 9 3.88 4.03 9.67
CA GLY A 9 3.43 4.82 10.83
C GLY A 9 4.59 5.50 11.55
N CYS A 10 5.70 4.79 11.79
CA CYS A 10 6.90 5.36 12.40
C CYS A 10 7.53 6.47 11.53
N ALA A 11 7.55 6.29 10.21
CA ALA A 11 8.06 7.30 9.28
C ALA A 11 7.17 8.57 9.29
N GLY A 12 5.85 8.41 9.19
CA GLY A 12 4.89 9.52 9.21
C GLY A 12 4.95 10.32 10.51
N GLN A 13 5.02 9.65 11.66
CA GLN A 13 5.19 10.32 12.96
C GLN A 13 6.49 11.12 13.08
N ARG A 14 7.52 10.78 12.28
CA ARG A 14 8.78 11.51 12.23
C ARG A 14 8.80 12.62 11.17
N GLY A 15 7.68 12.87 10.50
CA GLY A 15 7.55 13.86 9.43
C GLY A 15 8.29 13.48 8.15
N LEU A 16 8.54 12.19 7.93
CA LEU A 16 9.09 11.71 6.67
C LEU A 16 7.94 11.44 5.70
N ASP A 17 8.12 11.83 4.44
CA ASP A 17 7.21 11.47 3.36
C ASP A 17 7.06 9.95 3.30
N ALA A 18 5.83 9.48 3.51
CA ALA A 18 5.52 8.06 3.65
C ALA A 18 4.23 7.70 2.92
N ILE A 19 4.26 6.55 2.26
CA ILE A 19 3.12 5.85 1.65
C ILE A 19 3.03 4.50 2.36
N GLY A 20 1.84 4.14 2.81
CA GLY A 20 1.62 2.92 3.60
C GLY A 20 0.64 1.96 2.94
N TYR A 21 0.94 0.66 2.97
CA TYR A 21 -0.05 -0.38 2.70
C TYR A 21 -0.73 -0.76 4.02
N ALA A 22 -2.07 -0.71 4.07
CA ALA A 22 -2.83 -0.92 5.29
C ALA A 22 -3.80 -2.07 5.14
N ASP A 23 -3.82 -2.96 6.13
CA ASP A 23 -4.93 -3.91 6.28
C ASP A 23 -6.24 -3.13 6.36
N CYS A 24 -7.22 -3.55 5.56
CA CYS A 24 -8.55 -2.94 5.52
C CYS A 24 -9.25 -2.96 6.89
N ASN A 25 -8.84 -3.85 7.80
CA ASN A 25 -9.35 -3.91 9.16
C ASN A 25 -8.55 -3.04 10.18
N ASP A 26 -7.40 -2.46 9.80
CA ASP A 26 -6.58 -1.61 10.66
C ASP A 26 -6.72 -0.13 10.26
N PRO A 27 -7.36 0.71 11.11
CA PRO A 27 -7.61 2.11 10.78
C PRO A 27 -6.36 3.00 10.87
N ALA A 28 -5.22 2.53 11.41
CA ALA A 28 -4.12 3.39 11.82
C ALA A 28 -3.55 4.25 10.68
N LEU A 29 -3.26 3.66 9.53
CA LEU A 29 -2.71 4.40 8.39
C LEU A 29 -3.75 5.30 7.71
N PHE A 30 -5.01 4.88 7.65
CA PHE A 30 -6.09 5.70 7.12
C PHE A 30 -6.29 6.99 7.93
N LEU A 31 -6.18 6.90 9.26
CA LEU A 31 -6.14 8.09 10.13
C LEU A 31 -4.89 8.92 9.84
N GLY A 32 -3.74 8.26 9.68
CA GLY A 32 -2.49 8.94 9.34
C GLY A 32 -2.59 9.79 8.07
N GLU A 33 -3.22 9.29 7.02
CA GLU A 33 -3.50 10.04 5.79
C GLU A 33 -4.50 11.18 6.02
N ALA A 34 -5.60 10.92 6.72
CA ALA A 34 -6.61 11.93 7.02
C ALA A 34 -6.05 13.10 7.86
N GLU A 35 -5.08 12.83 8.72
CA GLU A 35 -4.38 13.81 9.56
C GLU A 35 -3.18 14.46 8.84
N GLY A 36 -2.84 14.02 7.63
CA GLY A 36 -1.72 14.53 6.83
C GLY A 36 -0.34 14.09 7.34
N THR A 37 -0.27 13.08 8.20
CA THR A 37 0.99 12.47 8.65
C THR A 37 1.49 11.38 7.70
N LEU A 38 0.61 10.86 6.82
CA LEU A 38 0.90 9.96 5.73
C LEU A 38 0.44 10.59 4.41
N GLN A 39 1.18 10.38 3.32
CA GLN A 39 0.82 10.97 2.02
C GLN A 39 -0.33 10.20 1.34
N VAL A 40 -0.26 8.86 1.39
CA VAL A 40 -1.23 7.95 0.76
C VAL A 40 -1.29 6.66 1.56
N THR A 41 -2.50 6.17 1.80
CA THR A 41 -2.78 4.82 2.28
C THR A 41 -3.31 3.96 1.15
N VAL A 42 -2.69 2.81 0.92
CA VAL A 42 -3.17 1.80 -0.04
C VAL A 42 -3.84 0.68 0.75
N PRO A 43 -5.17 0.49 0.63
CA PRO A 43 -5.86 -0.61 1.29
C PRO A 43 -5.46 -1.95 0.66
N LEU A 44 -5.02 -2.90 1.48
CA LEU A 44 -4.58 -4.23 1.06
C LEU A 44 -4.79 -5.23 2.22
N ASP A 45 -5.47 -6.34 1.98
CA ASP A 45 -5.68 -7.38 3.00
C ASP A 45 -4.43 -8.29 3.12
N ASP A 46 -3.74 -8.28 4.25
CA ASP A 46 -2.59 -9.15 4.46
C ASP A 46 -2.96 -10.56 4.97
N HIS A 47 -4.26 -10.82 5.16
CA HIS A 47 -4.82 -12.09 5.61
C HIS A 47 -5.55 -12.88 4.51
N VAL A 48 -5.15 -12.69 3.26
CA VAL A 48 -5.62 -13.55 2.16
C VAL A 48 -5.09 -14.99 2.32
N THR A 49 -5.93 -15.98 1.98
CA THR A 49 -5.56 -17.40 2.16
C THR A 49 -4.59 -17.94 1.12
N ASP A 50 -4.55 -17.35 -0.09
CA ASP A 50 -3.55 -17.63 -1.12
C ASP A 50 -3.05 -16.29 -1.69
N PRO A 51 -1.72 -16.03 -1.71
CA PRO A 51 -1.16 -14.81 -2.30
C PRO A 51 -1.53 -14.61 -3.77
N ARG A 52 -1.84 -15.68 -4.53
CA ARG A 52 -2.28 -15.59 -5.93
C ARG A 52 -3.59 -14.84 -6.13
N PHE A 53 -4.37 -14.61 -5.08
CA PHE A 53 -5.53 -13.74 -5.17
C PHE A 53 -5.17 -12.29 -5.50
N TYR A 54 -3.90 -11.91 -5.35
CA TYR A 54 -3.38 -10.63 -5.81
C TYR A 54 -2.96 -10.59 -7.27
N ASP A 55 -2.92 -11.71 -8.00
CA ASP A 55 -2.49 -11.73 -9.41
C ASP A 55 -3.24 -10.69 -10.27
N PRO A 56 -4.59 -10.55 -10.20
CA PRO A 56 -5.30 -9.54 -10.98
C PRO A 56 -4.91 -8.10 -10.62
N MET A 57 -4.61 -7.85 -9.34
CA MET A 57 -4.16 -6.53 -8.88
C MET A 57 -2.72 -6.26 -9.33
N THR A 58 -1.84 -7.26 -9.23
CA THR A 58 -0.46 -7.17 -9.71
C THR A 58 -0.43 -6.89 -11.21
N ASP A 59 -1.20 -7.61 -12.01
CA ASP A 59 -1.33 -7.37 -13.45
C ASP A 59 -1.79 -5.95 -13.76
N TYR A 60 -2.85 -5.49 -13.08
CA TYR A 60 -3.34 -4.13 -13.22
C TYR A 60 -2.26 -3.08 -12.89
N LEU A 61 -1.53 -3.26 -11.78
CA LEU A 61 -0.49 -2.34 -11.34
C LEU A 61 0.69 -2.30 -12.33
N LEU A 62 1.14 -3.47 -12.80
CA LEU A 62 2.19 -3.56 -13.81
C LEU A 62 1.74 -2.94 -15.14
N HIS A 63 0.49 -3.15 -15.55
CA HIS A 63 -0.06 -2.53 -16.74
C HIS A 63 -0.08 -1.00 -16.63
N ALA A 64 -0.65 -0.48 -15.53
CA ALA A 64 -0.76 0.95 -15.28
C ALA A 64 0.61 1.63 -15.17
N ALA A 65 1.63 0.91 -14.69
CA ALA A 65 3.01 1.38 -14.62
C ALA A 65 3.79 1.26 -15.96
N GLY A 66 3.21 0.63 -16.99
CA GLY A 66 3.90 0.35 -18.26
C GLY A 66 5.01 -0.70 -18.12
N LEU A 67 4.85 -1.64 -17.20
CA LEU A 67 5.81 -2.68 -16.85
C LEU A 67 5.36 -4.11 -17.23
N LEU A 68 4.15 -4.27 -17.76
CA LEU A 68 3.79 -5.52 -18.44
C LEU A 68 4.51 -5.57 -19.78
N GLU A 69 5.13 -6.70 -20.09
CA GLU A 69 5.61 -6.98 -21.43
C GLU A 69 4.42 -6.95 -22.41
N GLU A 70 4.56 -6.27 -23.55
CA GLU A 70 3.61 -6.48 -24.65
C GLU A 70 3.79 -7.93 -25.13
N GLU A 71 2.71 -8.71 -25.20
CA GLU A 71 2.82 -10.04 -25.82
C GLU A 71 3.37 -9.88 -27.24
N PRO A 72 4.38 -10.68 -27.63
CA PRO A 72 5.07 -10.55 -28.91
C PRO A 72 4.16 -10.83 -30.13
#